data_AF-P52138-F1
#
_entry.id   AF-P52138-F1
#
_cell.length_a   1.000
_cell.length_b   1.000
_cell.length_c   1.000
_cell.angle_alpha   90.00
_cell.angle_beta   90.00
_cell.angle_gamma   90.00
#
_symmetry.space_group_name_H-M   'P 1'
#
loop_
_entity.id
_entity.type
_entity.pdbx_description
1 polymer ?
#
loop_
_entity_poly.entity_id
_entity_poly.type
_entity_poly.pdbx_seq_one_letter_code
_entity_poly.pdbx_strand_id
1 'polypeptide(L)'
;MAFVSEREIVRKIFSKKIDFTILAFFYISSIFFLLCSGVLFQYFTAAFTKGNCYECSMKLDYIKQFYFSLETAWYLISAVAVFIASVFIQHRIKAYLTLLAITWIVLTITDVALIHALDNIAMNNILLNILYNLFGAILLSLFMCLSNSLLFHLNKIKHIPMILSAMIPLVSAIIIAILITAVIYLLFARQAVEIEMDISEGSDIAYVGVKDNEESFGFLNDKKTDTPTYLDVIKNGSLIYNDTQGLSGADIYIVSGCYALPDLLRNVPLDAKKSFLNVKKLEITQKLPMMGFIQGESADVMPKAASRLSLSKQDDKFMLASSVTDSQIKFKSNNAQLMVAFAFMPITTNGILHDYTYDIIINDKKYKIENHVAPLSRLDKNKKMKCEYQQISDLTNTYNINANYLTGFLLVLKPDDIINYNNSPSVLLKTDFAFYKKTYQKLDKIYDDISNGKLSSLRATGISQFSINGKHLSLRPESEIIISEGSLYGLVNKSKKIKIYGTADLVFVDNKIMNLRKITYLQSKLEIFGSSIMDILKYIFGLGLLAISIKFIHSYFKNDVNENLFL
;
A
#
# COMPACT_ATOMS: atom_id res chain seq x y z
N MET A 1 -55.52 30.55 20.87
CA MET A 1 -54.50 29.69 21.52
C MET A 1 -53.69 30.56 22.46
N ALA A 2 -53.56 30.19 23.73
CA ALA A 2 -52.74 30.93 24.68
C ALA A 2 -51.26 30.79 24.32
N PHE A 3 -50.55 31.90 24.19
CA PHE A 3 -49.09 31.93 24.02
C PHE A 3 -48.47 31.46 25.35
N VAL A 4 -48.10 30.19 25.45
CA VAL A 4 -47.37 29.69 26.62
C VAL A 4 -45.96 30.26 26.55
N SER A 5 -45.55 31.01 27.57
CA SER A 5 -44.23 31.66 27.59
C SER A 5 -43.10 30.63 27.53
N GLU A 6 -42.00 30.93 26.84
CA GLU A 6 -40.82 30.05 26.74
C GLU A 6 -40.31 29.60 28.12
N ARG A 7 -40.38 30.47 29.13
CA ARG A 7 -40.02 30.15 30.53
C ARG A 7 -40.86 29.02 31.12
N GLU A 8 -42.14 28.92 30.76
CA GLU A 8 -43.05 27.90 31.28
C GLU A 8 -42.79 26.53 30.63
N ILE A 9 -42.43 26.53 29.34
CA ILE A 9 -41.99 25.33 28.61
C ILE A 9 -40.72 24.76 29.26
N VAL A 10 -39.72 25.61 29.52
CA VAL A 10 -38.48 25.22 30.18
C VAL A 10 -38.76 24.55 31.54
N ARG A 11 -39.61 25.18 32.37
CA ARG A 11 -39.98 24.61 33.69
C ARG A 11 -40.66 23.24 33.56
N LYS A 12 -41.58 23.07 32.59
CA LYS A 12 -42.27 21.79 32.36
C LYS A 12 -41.32 20.69 31.85
N ILE A 13 -40.37 21.03 30.96
CA ILE A 13 -39.33 20.08 30.52
C ILE A 13 -38.52 19.59 31.71
N PHE A 14 -38.01 20.51 32.54
CA PHE A 14 -37.20 20.16 33.71
C PHE A 14 -37.98 19.42 34.81
N SER A 15 -39.31 19.49 34.80
CA SER A 15 -40.15 18.71 35.72
C SER A 15 -40.17 17.21 35.38
N LYS A 16 -39.92 16.84 34.11
CA LYS A 16 -39.92 15.45 33.61
C LYS A 16 -38.51 14.97 33.24
N LYS A 17 -37.58 15.02 34.20
CA LYS A 17 -36.14 14.75 33.96
C LYS A 17 -35.86 13.41 33.27
N ILE A 18 -36.54 12.34 33.66
CA ILE A 18 -36.33 10.99 33.11
C ILE A 18 -36.78 10.93 31.65
N ASP A 19 -38.01 11.36 31.36
CA ASP A 19 -38.55 11.38 29.99
C ASP A 19 -37.71 12.24 29.05
N PHE A 20 -37.24 13.40 29.53
CA PHE A 20 -36.36 14.27 28.76
C PHE A 20 -35.00 13.62 28.47
N THR A 21 -34.38 12.98 29.46
CA THR A 21 -33.07 12.32 29.29
C THR A 21 -33.15 11.17 28.29
N ILE A 22 -34.21 10.37 28.37
CA ILE A 22 -34.47 9.27 27.43
C ILE A 22 -34.68 9.82 26.02
N LEU A 23 -35.52 10.85 25.87
CA LEU A 23 -35.73 11.50 24.58
C LEU A 23 -34.41 12.02 24.01
N ALA A 24 -33.64 12.76 24.81
CA ALA A 24 -32.37 13.34 24.40
C ALA A 24 -31.40 12.28 23.88
N PHE A 25 -31.23 11.17 24.61
CA PHE A 25 -30.34 10.09 24.19
C PHE A 25 -30.72 9.52 22.82
N PHE A 26 -31.98 9.16 22.62
CA PHE A 26 -32.44 8.56 21.35
C PHE A 26 -32.41 9.55 20.19
N TYR A 27 -32.81 10.81 20.42
CA TYR A 27 -32.82 11.83 19.38
C TYR A 27 -31.42 12.27 18.97
N ILE A 28 -30.54 12.53 19.93
CA ILE A 28 -29.15 12.92 19.64
C ILE A 28 -28.46 11.81 18.85
N SER A 29 -28.66 10.55 19.26
CA SER A 29 -28.12 9.39 18.53
C SER A 29 -28.69 9.29 17.11
N SER A 30 -30.00 9.47 16.95
CA SER A 30 -30.69 9.47 15.65
C SER A 30 -30.12 10.54 14.71
N ILE A 31 -30.00 11.79 15.20
CA ILE A 31 -29.44 12.91 14.44
C ILE A 31 -27.97 12.62 14.08
N PHE A 32 -27.18 12.15 15.04
CA PHE A 32 -25.78 11.80 14.82
C PHE A 32 -25.62 10.77 13.69
N PHE A 33 -26.39 9.68 13.70
CA PHE A 33 -26.34 8.69 12.63
C PHE A 33 -26.70 9.28 11.26
N LEU A 34 -27.75 10.12 11.19
CA LEU A 34 -28.14 10.77 9.95
C LEU A 34 -27.09 11.76 9.44
N LEU A 35 -26.44 12.51 10.34
CA LEU A 35 -25.35 13.41 9.99
C LEU A 35 -24.16 12.62 9.43
N CYS A 36 -23.72 11.56 10.12
CA CYS A 36 -22.65 10.69 9.61
C CYS A 36 -23.01 10.10 8.25
N SER A 37 -24.24 9.61 8.04
CA SER A 37 -24.68 9.12 6.72
C SER A 37 -24.69 10.22 5.65
N GLY A 38 -25.06 11.44 6.01
CA GLY A 38 -25.03 12.59 5.11
C GLY A 38 -23.62 12.96 4.68
N VAL A 39 -22.68 12.98 5.63
CA VAL A 39 -21.25 13.26 5.38
C VAL A 39 -20.64 12.16 4.52
N LEU A 40 -20.96 10.88 4.80
CA LEU A 40 -20.57 9.76 3.96
C LEU A 40 -21.07 9.97 2.51
N PHE A 41 -22.35 10.31 2.34
CA PHE A 41 -22.92 10.56 1.02
C PHE A 41 -22.25 11.75 0.29
N GLN A 42 -22.01 12.85 1.01
CA GLN A 42 -21.30 14.00 0.48
C GLN A 42 -19.89 13.64 0.04
N TYR A 43 -19.15 12.90 0.87
CA TYR A 43 -17.81 12.44 0.56
C TYR A 43 -17.75 11.69 -0.78
N PHE A 44 -18.64 10.72 -0.96
CA PHE A 44 -18.71 9.94 -2.21
C PHE A 44 -19.16 10.75 -3.42
N THR A 45 -20.15 11.63 -3.25
CA THR A 45 -20.63 12.45 -4.37
C THR A 45 -19.64 13.54 -4.78
N ALA A 46 -18.89 14.11 -3.82
CA ALA A 46 -17.84 15.08 -4.11
C ALA A 46 -16.59 14.45 -4.74
N ALA A 47 -16.21 13.24 -4.31
CA ALA A 47 -15.09 12.49 -4.89
C ALA A 47 -15.31 12.14 -6.37
N PHE A 48 -16.57 12.01 -6.84
CA PHE A 48 -16.90 11.79 -8.25
C PHE A 48 -16.84 13.08 -9.10
N THR A 49 -15.67 13.71 -9.16
CA THR A 49 -15.32 14.55 -10.32
C THR A 49 -14.68 13.67 -11.39
N LYS A 50 -14.86 14.02 -12.67
CA LYS A 50 -14.40 13.21 -13.84
C LYS A 50 -12.92 12.78 -13.82
N GLY A 51 -12.07 13.36 -12.95
CA GLY A 51 -10.62 13.14 -12.96
C GLY A 51 -10.03 12.34 -11.81
N ASN A 52 -10.63 12.33 -10.61
CA ASN A 52 -9.96 11.83 -9.40
C ASN A 52 -10.89 10.93 -8.59
N CYS A 53 -10.83 9.62 -8.78
CA CYS A 53 -11.41 8.73 -7.77
C CYS A 53 -10.35 7.83 -7.16
N TYR A 54 -9.55 8.42 -6.27
CA TYR A 54 -8.56 7.72 -5.47
C TYR A 54 -9.20 6.70 -4.51
N GLU A 55 -10.44 6.93 -4.07
CA GLU A 55 -11.12 6.08 -3.06
C GLU A 55 -12.36 5.33 -3.58
N CYS A 56 -12.37 4.99 -4.88
CA CYS A 56 -13.51 4.30 -5.48
C CYS A 56 -13.57 2.78 -5.26
N SER A 57 -12.58 2.17 -4.62
CA SER A 57 -12.63 0.77 -4.19
C SER A 57 -13.06 0.72 -2.72
N MET A 58 -14.36 0.64 -2.49
CA MET A 58 -14.87 0.55 -1.12
C MET A 58 -14.93 -0.91 -0.64
N LYS A 59 -14.14 -1.23 0.39
CA LYS A 59 -14.37 -2.40 1.24
C LYS A 59 -15.41 -2.04 2.31
N LEU A 60 -16.27 -3.00 2.67
CA LEU A 60 -17.31 -2.81 3.69
C LEU A 60 -16.74 -2.31 5.04
N ASP A 61 -15.48 -2.68 5.32
CA ASP A 61 -14.74 -2.24 6.50
C ASP A 61 -14.49 -0.73 6.54
N TYR A 62 -14.31 -0.06 5.39
CA TYR A 62 -14.13 1.40 5.34
C TYR A 62 -15.36 2.13 5.86
N ILE A 63 -16.56 1.70 5.46
CA ILE A 63 -17.82 2.28 5.96
C ILE A 63 -17.91 2.11 7.48
N LYS A 64 -17.57 0.92 7.98
CA LYS A 64 -17.59 0.65 9.43
C LYS A 64 -16.62 1.59 10.15
N GLN A 65 -15.39 1.73 9.64
CA GLN A 65 -14.40 2.63 10.22
C GLN A 65 -14.86 4.09 10.20
N PHE A 66 -15.57 4.51 9.15
CA PHE A 66 -16.09 5.88 9.02
C PHE A 66 -17.07 6.26 10.13
N TYR A 67 -18.06 5.41 10.44
CA TYR A 67 -19.03 5.70 11.51
C TYR A 67 -18.41 5.71 12.92
N PHE A 68 -17.23 5.13 13.10
CA PHE A 68 -16.52 5.07 14.38
C PHE A 68 -15.21 5.88 14.38
N SER A 69 -14.98 6.73 13.38
CA SER A 69 -13.77 7.54 13.31
C SER A 69 -13.82 8.71 14.29
N LEU A 70 -12.64 9.17 14.72
CA LEU A 70 -12.53 10.33 15.61
C LEU A 70 -12.99 11.63 14.91
N GLU A 71 -12.85 11.69 13.59
CA GLU A 71 -13.26 12.84 12.78
C GLU A 71 -14.78 12.99 12.72
N THR A 72 -15.53 11.90 12.59
CA THR A 72 -17.00 11.95 12.55
C THR A 72 -17.63 12.18 13.93
N ALA A 73 -16.89 11.95 15.02
CA ALA A 73 -17.36 12.22 16.38
C ALA A 73 -17.73 13.70 16.61
N TRP A 74 -17.14 14.64 15.87
CA TRP A 74 -17.45 16.08 15.96
C TRP A 74 -18.93 16.40 15.66
N TYR A 75 -19.60 15.61 14.82
CA TYR A 75 -21.02 15.81 14.50
C TYR A 75 -21.95 15.54 15.70
N LEU A 76 -21.44 14.98 16.80
CA LEU A 76 -22.20 14.86 18.05
C LEU A 76 -22.56 16.24 18.62
N ILE A 77 -21.67 17.23 18.50
CA ILE A 77 -21.93 18.61 18.94
C ILE A 77 -23.08 19.21 18.13
N SER A 78 -23.04 19.02 16.81
CA SER A 78 -24.11 19.46 15.91
C SER A 78 -25.44 18.79 16.25
N ALA A 79 -25.42 17.48 16.52
CA ALA A 79 -26.60 16.73 16.92
C ALA A 79 -27.23 17.25 18.20
N VAL A 80 -26.44 17.59 19.22
CA VAL A 80 -26.91 18.20 20.47
C VAL A 80 -27.56 19.57 20.22
N ALA A 81 -26.92 20.43 19.43
CA ALA A 81 -27.47 21.77 19.14
C ALA A 81 -28.81 21.71 18.39
N VAL A 82 -28.91 20.83 17.39
CA VAL A 82 -30.16 20.60 16.63
C VAL A 82 -31.24 20.00 17.52
N PHE A 83 -30.88 19.06 18.41
CA PHE A 83 -31.82 18.50 19.38
C PHE A 83 -32.41 19.58 20.29
N ILE A 84 -31.57 20.41 20.90
CA ILE A 84 -32.02 21.50 21.79
C ILE A 84 -33.01 22.42 21.07
N ALA A 85 -32.69 22.82 19.83
CA ALA A 85 -33.58 23.64 19.02
C ALA A 85 -34.94 22.97 18.76
N SER A 86 -34.96 21.65 18.54
CA SER A 86 -36.19 20.92 18.22
C SER A 86 -37.20 20.82 19.37
N VAL A 87 -36.74 20.95 20.61
CA VAL A 87 -37.57 20.79 21.81
C VAL A 87 -38.44 22.02 22.10
N PHE A 88 -38.00 23.22 21.71
CA PHE A 88 -38.67 24.47 22.12
C PHE A 88 -39.79 24.94 21.19
N ILE A 89 -39.97 24.34 20.01
CA ILE A 89 -40.80 24.94 18.96
C ILE A 89 -42.24 24.38 18.96
N GLN A 90 -43.22 25.29 18.94
CA GLN A 90 -44.64 24.97 19.13
C GLN A 90 -45.44 24.80 17.83
N HIS A 91 -45.18 25.63 16.81
CA HIS A 91 -45.94 25.66 15.54
C HIS A 91 -45.20 24.92 14.43
N ARG A 92 -45.90 24.12 13.62
CA ARG A 92 -45.27 23.17 12.66
C ARG A 92 -44.41 23.88 11.61
N ILE A 93 -44.95 24.91 10.96
CA ILE A 93 -44.22 25.65 9.89
C ILE A 93 -43.05 26.45 10.49
N LYS A 94 -43.30 27.14 11.61
CA LYS A 94 -42.25 27.91 12.31
C LYS A 94 -41.14 26.98 12.81
N ALA A 95 -41.50 25.79 13.30
CA ALA A 95 -40.56 24.74 13.71
C ALA A 95 -39.67 24.32 12.55
N TYR A 96 -40.29 23.97 11.42
CA TYR A 96 -39.55 23.55 10.24
C TYR A 96 -38.56 24.61 9.76
N LEU A 97 -39.00 25.86 9.58
CA LEU A 97 -38.13 26.95 9.10
C LEU A 97 -37.01 27.30 10.09
N THR A 98 -37.30 27.28 11.40
CA THR A 98 -36.30 27.57 12.44
C THR A 98 -35.29 26.43 12.54
N LEU A 99 -35.75 25.18 12.50
CA LEU A 99 -34.87 24.01 12.49
C LEU A 99 -33.99 23.98 11.26
N LEU A 100 -34.54 24.30 10.08
CA LEU A 100 -33.78 24.42 8.84
C LEU A 100 -32.63 25.41 8.99
N ALA A 101 -32.93 26.64 9.46
CA ALA A 101 -31.92 27.67 9.64
C ALA A 101 -30.84 27.27 10.66
N ILE A 102 -31.24 26.76 11.83
CA ILE A 102 -30.31 26.34 12.88
C ILE A 102 -29.44 25.18 12.40
N THR A 103 -30.04 24.16 11.80
CA THR A 103 -29.31 22.99 11.30
C THR A 103 -28.30 23.41 10.26
N TRP A 104 -28.69 24.26 9.32
CA TRP A 104 -27.79 24.74 8.27
C TRP A 104 -26.61 25.54 8.83
N ILE A 105 -26.86 26.46 9.77
CA ILE A 105 -25.80 27.26 10.44
C ILE A 105 -24.86 26.36 11.22
N VAL A 106 -25.39 25.45 12.05
CA VAL A 106 -24.60 24.56 12.90
C VAL A 106 -23.71 23.64 12.07
N LEU A 107 -24.23 23.04 11.00
CA LEU A 107 -23.44 22.20 10.10
C LEU A 107 -22.35 23.00 9.41
N THR A 108 -22.68 24.18 8.89
CA THR A 108 -21.69 25.05 8.23
C THR A 108 -20.55 25.44 9.18
N ILE A 109 -20.85 25.79 10.43
CA ILE A 109 -19.82 26.11 11.44
C ILE A 109 -18.98 24.87 11.77
N THR A 110 -19.62 23.70 11.93
CA THR A 110 -18.93 22.45 12.28
C THR A 110 -17.94 22.06 11.18
N ASP A 111 -18.37 22.14 9.92
CA ASP A 111 -17.51 21.80 8.79
C ASP A 111 -16.36 22.80 8.61
N VAL A 112 -16.62 24.10 8.77
CA VAL A 112 -15.57 25.12 8.70
C VAL A 112 -14.51 24.88 9.79
N ALA A 113 -14.93 24.49 10.99
CA ALA A 113 -14.03 24.13 12.08
C ALA A 113 -13.23 22.84 11.78
N LEU A 114 -13.88 21.81 11.23
CA LEU A 114 -13.22 20.56 10.82
C LEU A 114 -12.18 20.78 9.71
N ILE A 115 -12.50 21.61 8.71
CA ILE A 115 -11.56 21.98 7.63
C ILE A 115 -10.30 22.63 8.21
N HIS A 116 -10.46 23.57 9.14
CA HIS A 116 -9.33 24.22 9.80
C HIS A 116 -8.55 23.30 10.74
N ALA A 117 -9.21 22.35 11.39
CA ALA A 117 -8.56 21.44 12.34
C ALA A 117 -7.79 20.31 11.66
N LEU A 118 -8.21 19.87 10.47
CA LEU A 118 -7.68 18.66 9.80
C LEU A 118 -6.85 18.94 8.54
N ASP A 119 -6.70 20.20 8.10
CA ASP A 119 -6.05 20.56 6.82
C ASP A 119 -6.57 19.71 5.63
N ASN A 120 -7.85 19.32 5.67
CA ASN A 120 -8.37 18.29 4.78
C ASN A 120 -8.84 18.90 3.44
N ILE A 121 -8.05 18.68 2.39
CA ILE A 121 -8.18 19.28 1.04
C ILE A 121 -9.52 18.94 0.36
N ALA A 122 -10.14 17.80 0.68
CA ALA A 122 -11.37 17.33 0.01
C ALA A 122 -12.59 18.26 0.23
N MET A 123 -12.59 19.03 1.31
CA MET A 123 -13.67 19.96 1.65
C MET A 123 -13.49 21.38 1.07
N ASN A 124 -12.44 21.65 0.30
CA ASN A 124 -12.09 23.00 -0.17
C ASN A 124 -13.14 23.68 -1.06
N ASN A 125 -14.09 22.94 -1.64
CA ASN A 125 -15.20 23.56 -2.36
C ASN A 125 -16.26 24.08 -1.37
N ILE A 126 -15.95 25.21 -0.72
CA ILE A 126 -16.84 25.90 0.24
C ILE A 126 -18.26 26.04 -0.31
N LEU A 127 -18.42 26.44 -1.58
CA LEU A 127 -19.74 26.59 -2.21
C LEU A 127 -20.51 25.27 -2.30
N LEU A 128 -19.82 24.20 -2.70
CA LEU A 128 -20.43 22.87 -2.80
C LEU A 128 -20.80 22.35 -1.41
N ASN A 129 -19.96 22.60 -0.41
CA ASN A 129 -20.21 22.22 0.98
C ASN A 129 -21.44 22.95 1.55
N ILE A 130 -21.55 24.27 1.32
CA ILE A 130 -22.72 25.07 1.73
C ILE A 130 -24.02 24.50 1.12
N LEU A 131 -23.97 24.08 -0.15
CA LEU A 131 -25.12 23.46 -0.83
C LEU A 131 -25.47 22.09 -0.23
N TYR A 132 -24.48 21.21 0.01
CA TYR A 132 -24.72 19.92 0.66
C TYR A 132 -25.30 20.09 2.06
N ASN A 133 -24.79 21.04 2.84
CA ASN A 133 -25.31 21.36 4.16
C ASN A 133 -26.75 21.89 4.11
N LEU A 134 -27.11 22.66 3.08
CA LEU A 134 -28.49 23.10 2.89
C LEU A 134 -29.42 21.92 2.57
N PHE A 135 -29.02 21.03 1.65
CA PHE A 135 -29.80 19.83 1.33
C PHE A 135 -29.95 18.90 2.54
N GLY A 136 -28.86 18.68 3.28
CA GLY A 136 -28.87 17.93 4.54
C GLY A 136 -29.81 18.56 5.57
N ALA A 137 -29.76 19.89 5.72
CA ALA A 137 -30.64 20.61 6.64
C ALA A 137 -32.12 20.52 6.25
N ILE A 138 -32.45 20.53 4.95
CA ILE A 138 -33.84 20.33 4.46
C ILE A 138 -34.37 18.96 4.87
N LEU A 139 -33.57 17.90 4.67
CA LEU A 139 -33.96 16.53 4.99
C LEU A 139 -34.03 16.29 6.50
N LEU A 140 -33.03 16.78 7.24
CA LEU A 140 -32.96 16.60 8.68
C LEU A 140 -34.06 17.39 9.40
N SER A 141 -34.33 18.63 9.01
CA SER A 141 -35.45 19.41 9.58
C SER A 141 -36.79 18.75 9.34
N LEU A 142 -37.01 18.16 8.15
CA LEU A 142 -38.24 17.42 7.84
C LEU A 142 -38.35 16.16 8.73
N PHE A 143 -37.28 15.37 8.81
CA PHE A 143 -37.21 14.18 9.67
C PHE A 143 -37.56 14.53 11.12
N MET A 144 -36.97 15.60 11.66
CA MET A 144 -37.18 16.06 13.02
C MET A 144 -38.62 16.50 13.29
N CYS A 145 -39.25 17.25 12.36
CA CYS A 145 -40.67 17.62 12.48
C CYS A 145 -41.58 16.38 12.46
N LEU A 146 -41.32 15.45 11.55
CA LEU A 146 -42.10 14.20 11.46
C LEU A 146 -41.95 13.35 12.72
N SER A 147 -40.72 13.19 13.22
CA SER A 147 -40.43 12.46 14.46
C SER A 147 -41.10 13.12 15.67
N ASN A 148 -41.09 14.47 15.76
CA ASN A 148 -41.75 15.19 16.85
C ASN A 148 -43.27 14.97 16.84
N SER A 149 -43.90 15.07 15.66
CA SER A 149 -45.35 14.83 15.53
C SER A 149 -45.72 13.38 15.83
N LEU A 150 -44.90 12.43 15.36
CA LEU A 150 -45.10 11.02 15.66
C LEU A 150 -44.99 10.73 17.16
N LEU A 151 -43.96 11.26 17.81
CA LEU A 151 -43.78 11.17 19.26
C LEU A 151 -44.95 11.78 20.03
N PHE A 152 -45.41 12.96 19.62
CA PHE A 152 -46.57 13.61 20.21
C PHE A 152 -47.82 12.73 20.08
N HIS A 153 -48.08 12.19 18.88
CA HIS A 153 -49.22 11.30 18.65
C HIS A 153 -49.13 10.02 19.49
N LEU A 154 -47.98 9.35 19.52
CA LEU A 154 -47.82 8.09 20.24
C LEU A 154 -47.89 8.28 21.76
N ASN A 155 -47.21 9.28 22.30
CA ASN A 155 -47.16 9.51 23.75
C ASN A 155 -48.43 10.21 24.28
N LYS A 156 -48.86 11.32 23.65
CA LYS A 156 -49.99 12.12 24.16
C LYS A 156 -51.36 11.60 23.73
N ILE A 157 -51.49 11.11 22.50
CA ILE A 157 -52.80 10.66 21.96
C ILE A 157 -53.00 9.15 22.19
N LYS A 158 -51.97 8.33 21.95
CA LYS A 158 -52.05 6.86 22.12
C LYS A 158 -51.55 6.35 23.47
N HIS A 159 -51.04 7.22 24.35
CA HIS A 159 -50.54 6.87 25.69
C HIS A 159 -49.43 5.79 25.70
N ILE A 160 -48.62 5.71 24.64
CA ILE A 160 -47.48 4.80 24.56
C ILE A 160 -46.33 5.36 25.40
N PRO A 161 -45.63 4.54 26.21
CA PRO A 161 -44.49 4.99 27.00
C PRO A 161 -43.44 5.75 26.19
N MET A 162 -42.82 6.75 26.83
CA MET A 162 -41.84 7.62 26.18
C MET A 162 -40.64 6.87 25.63
N ILE A 163 -40.16 5.83 26.33
CA ILE A 163 -39.05 4.96 25.89
C ILE A 163 -39.35 4.35 24.52
N LEU A 164 -40.51 3.69 24.37
CA LEU A 164 -40.90 3.03 23.12
C LEU A 164 -41.13 4.05 22.00
N SER A 165 -41.74 5.19 22.33
CA SER A 165 -41.99 6.24 21.35
C SER A 165 -40.69 6.88 20.85
N ALA A 166 -39.69 7.06 21.73
CA ALA A 166 -38.39 7.65 21.41
C ALA A 166 -37.46 6.71 20.63
N MET A 167 -37.65 5.40 20.74
CA MET A 167 -36.88 4.42 19.93
C MET A 167 -37.18 4.53 18.43
N ILE A 168 -38.39 4.95 18.05
CA ILE A 168 -38.80 4.97 16.63
C ILE A 168 -37.90 5.88 15.78
N PRO A 169 -37.66 7.16 16.14
CA PRO A 169 -36.69 8.00 15.44
C PRO A 169 -35.31 7.36 15.29
N LEU A 170 -34.80 6.68 16.32
CA LEU A 170 -33.51 6.01 16.23
C LEU A 170 -33.54 4.85 15.23
N VAL A 171 -34.54 3.97 15.32
CA VAL A 171 -34.70 2.84 14.40
C VAL A 171 -34.87 3.34 12.96
N SER A 172 -35.67 4.38 12.75
CA SER A 172 -35.82 5.02 11.43
C SER A 172 -34.51 5.58 10.91
N ALA A 173 -33.71 6.26 11.74
CA ALA A 173 -32.40 6.76 11.35
C ALA A 173 -31.42 5.63 10.99
N ILE A 174 -31.41 4.53 11.75
CA ILE A 174 -30.58 3.35 11.43
C ILE A 174 -30.99 2.76 10.07
N ILE A 175 -32.30 2.60 9.82
CA ILE A 175 -32.79 2.09 8.53
C ILE A 175 -32.37 3.03 7.39
N ILE A 176 -32.54 4.34 7.56
CA ILE A 176 -32.13 5.34 6.56
C ILE A 176 -30.62 5.27 6.32
N ALA A 177 -29.81 5.18 7.39
CA ALA A 177 -28.36 5.07 7.30
C ALA A 177 -27.93 3.81 6.52
N ILE A 178 -28.56 2.67 6.80
CA ILE A 178 -28.32 1.42 6.08
C ILE A 178 -28.71 1.56 4.61
N LEU A 179 -29.86 2.17 4.31
CA LEU A 179 -30.31 2.39 2.92
C LEU A 179 -29.37 3.31 2.15
N ILE A 180 -28.95 4.43 2.74
CA ILE A 180 -27.97 5.35 2.13
C ILE A 180 -26.66 4.60 1.88
N THR A 181 -26.17 3.86 2.87
CA THR A 181 -24.96 3.05 2.76
C THR A 181 -25.09 2.02 1.63
N ALA A 182 -26.22 1.32 1.55
CA ALA A 182 -26.49 0.34 0.50
C ALA A 182 -26.60 0.98 -0.88
N VAL A 183 -27.21 2.16 -0.99
CA VAL A 183 -27.28 2.93 -2.25
C VAL A 183 -25.89 3.40 -2.68
N ILE A 184 -25.10 3.95 -1.76
CA ILE A 184 -23.69 4.31 -2.01
C ILE A 184 -22.93 3.07 -2.47
N TYR A 185 -23.04 1.96 -1.77
CA TYR A 185 -22.41 0.71 -2.17
C TYR A 185 -22.89 0.24 -3.54
N LEU A 186 -24.19 0.23 -3.84
CA LEU A 186 -24.70 -0.22 -5.14
C LEU A 186 -24.32 0.69 -6.30
N LEU A 187 -24.27 2.00 -6.07
CA LEU A 187 -23.88 2.99 -7.07
C LEU A 187 -22.36 3.02 -7.28
N PHE A 188 -21.57 2.86 -6.22
CA PHE A 188 -20.15 3.13 -6.23
C PHE A 188 -19.24 1.92 -6.00
N ALA A 189 -19.77 0.75 -5.62
CA ALA A 189 -18.97 -0.47 -5.45
C ALA A 189 -18.40 -0.91 -6.80
N ARG A 190 -17.15 -0.57 -7.06
CA ARG A 190 -16.42 -1.12 -8.17
C ARG A 190 -16.00 -2.54 -7.78
N GLN A 191 -16.33 -3.50 -8.64
CA GLN A 191 -15.79 -4.86 -8.54
C GLN A 191 -14.28 -4.77 -8.94
N ALA A 192 -13.45 -5.81 -8.86
CA ALA A 192 -12.02 -5.61 -9.16
C ALA A 192 -11.74 -5.53 -10.69
N VAL A 193 -10.73 -4.77 -11.11
CA VAL A 193 -10.36 -4.62 -12.54
C VAL A 193 -9.54 -5.83 -12.97
N GLU A 194 -10.02 -6.61 -13.94
CA GLU A 194 -9.23 -7.70 -14.50
C GLU A 194 -8.13 -7.13 -15.40
N ILE A 195 -6.91 -7.61 -15.20
CA ILE A 195 -5.74 -7.20 -15.96
C ILE A 195 -5.10 -8.43 -16.57
N GLU A 196 -4.62 -8.27 -17.78
CA GLU A 196 -3.69 -9.17 -18.44
C GLU A 196 -2.61 -8.33 -19.13
N MET A 197 -1.35 -8.64 -18.89
CA MET A 197 -0.23 -7.96 -19.54
C MET A 197 0.90 -8.92 -19.88
N ASP A 198 1.50 -8.70 -21.05
CA ASP A 198 2.69 -9.41 -21.50
C ASP A 198 3.92 -8.50 -21.39
N ILE A 199 4.94 -9.03 -20.74
CA ILE A 199 6.19 -8.34 -20.45
C ILE A 199 7.25 -8.83 -21.44
N SER A 200 7.91 -7.88 -22.11
CA SER A 200 8.92 -8.14 -23.14
C SER A 200 10.30 -7.64 -22.76
N GLU A 201 11.27 -7.88 -23.65
CA GLU A 201 12.60 -7.27 -23.58
C GLU A 201 12.51 -5.73 -23.54
N GLY A 202 13.34 -5.09 -22.70
CA GLY A 202 13.29 -3.65 -22.44
C GLY A 202 12.33 -3.24 -21.32
N SER A 203 11.60 -4.19 -20.74
CA SER A 203 10.71 -3.92 -19.62
C SER A 203 11.45 -3.66 -18.31
N ASP A 204 10.85 -2.81 -17.51
CA ASP A 204 11.27 -2.55 -16.14
C ASP A 204 10.04 -2.51 -15.25
N ILE A 205 10.02 -3.37 -14.24
CA ILE A 205 8.86 -3.61 -13.40
C ILE A 205 9.31 -3.49 -11.95
N ALA A 206 8.99 -2.38 -11.31
CA ALA A 206 9.00 -2.34 -9.85
C ALA A 206 7.73 -3.03 -9.33
N TYR A 207 7.84 -3.83 -8.28
CA TYR A 207 6.73 -4.59 -7.74
C TYR A 207 6.84 -4.80 -6.24
N VAL A 208 5.71 -5.09 -5.60
CA VAL A 208 5.65 -5.50 -4.19
C VAL A 208 5.09 -6.92 -4.11
N GLY A 209 5.91 -7.85 -3.60
CA GLY A 209 5.49 -9.23 -3.30
C GLY A 209 4.48 -9.32 -2.16
N VAL A 210 3.96 -10.51 -1.90
CA VAL A 210 3.10 -10.77 -0.73
C VAL A 210 3.97 -11.01 0.51
N LYS A 211 3.43 -10.72 1.71
CA LYS A 211 4.15 -10.63 3.00
C LYS A 211 5.08 -11.80 3.35
N ASP A 212 4.91 -12.98 2.74
CA ASP A 212 5.69 -14.18 3.06
C ASP A 212 6.82 -14.53 2.06
N ASN A 213 7.00 -13.78 0.96
CA ASN A 213 8.00 -14.01 -0.12
C ASN A 213 7.98 -15.39 -0.82
N GLU A 214 7.61 -16.49 -0.16
CA GLU A 214 7.64 -17.87 -0.69
C GLU A 214 6.73 -18.04 -1.91
N GLU A 215 5.61 -17.32 -1.96
CA GLU A 215 4.73 -17.29 -3.13
C GLU A 215 4.90 -16.02 -3.98
N SER A 216 5.96 -15.24 -3.81
CA SER A 216 6.11 -13.98 -4.56
C SER A 216 6.69 -14.22 -5.95
N PHE A 217 6.10 -13.54 -6.93
CA PHE A 217 6.69 -13.43 -8.26
C PHE A 217 8.02 -12.65 -8.17
N GLY A 218 9.06 -13.11 -8.85
CA GLY A 218 10.31 -12.36 -8.86
C GLY A 218 11.52 -13.08 -9.44
N PHE A 219 12.63 -12.36 -9.51
CA PHE A 219 13.92 -12.84 -9.99
C PHE A 219 14.76 -13.44 -8.86
N LEU A 220 15.20 -14.69 -9.07
CA LEU A 220 15.95 -15.53 -8.13
C LEU A 220 15.20 -15.92 -6.85
N ASN A 221 13.86 -15.97 -6.84
CA ASN A 221 13.16 -16.56 -5.71
C ASN A 221 13.24 -18.09 -5.81
N ASP A 222 13.95 -18.73 -4.87
CA ASP A 222 14.06 -20.19 -4.72
C ASP A 222 14.57 -20.93 -5.96
N LYS A 223 15.59 -20.37 -6.63
CA LYS A 223 16.22 -20.97 -7.81
C LYS A 223 17.63 -21.47 -7.51
N LYS A 224 17.92 -22.68 -8.00
CA LYS A 224 19.28 -23.22 -8.09
C LYS A 224 20.01 -22.57 -9.24
N THR A 225 21.24 -22.14 -8.99
CA THR A 225 22.00 -21.47 -10.02
C THR A 225 23.47 -21.84 -9.99
N ASP A 226 24.02 -22.12 -11.17
CA ASP A 226 25.45 -22.36 -11.46
C ASP A 226 26.17 -21.09 -11.96
N THR A 227 25.38 -20.15 -12.50
CA THR A 227 25.85 -18.89 -13.08
C THR A 227 26.17 -17.84 -12.00
N PRO A 228 27.20 -16.99 -12.22
CA PRO A 228 27.51 -15.90 -11.31
C PRO A 228 26.33 -14.94 -11.15
N THR A 229 25.94 -14.68 -9.91
CA THR A 229 25.06 -13.56 -9.57
C THR A 229 25.95 -12.37 -9.27
N TYR A 230 25.88 -11.33 -10.11
CA TYR A 230 26.64 -10.09 -9.89
C TYR A 230 25.86 -9.19 -8.94
N LEU A 231 26.56 -8.54 -8.02
CA LEU A 231 25.96 -7.70 -6.99
C LEU A 231 26.69 -6.35 -6.90
N ASP A 232 25.90 -5.28 -6.91
CA ASP A 232 26.35 -3.92 -6.61
C ASP A 232 25.70 -3.50 -5.28
N VAL A 233 26.48 -3.55 -4.21
CA VAL A 233 26.05 -3.19 -2.85
C VAL A 233 26.44 -1.75 -2.59
N ILE A 234 25.46 -0.86 -2.52
CA ILE A 234 25.71 0.58 -2.51
C ILE A 234 25.95 1.11 -1.09
N LYS A 235 25.30 0.51 -0.09
CA LYS A 235 25.31 1.02 1.28
C LYS A 235 25.30 -0.11 2.30
N ASN A 236 26.24 -0.06 3.25
CA ASN A 236 26.35 -0.98 4.40
C ASN A 236 26.25 -2.47 4.01
N GLY A 237 27.33 -3.05 3.49
CA GLY A 237 27.37 -4.47 3.19
C GLY A 237 27.87 -5.29 4.37
N SER A 238 27.12 -6.31 4.79
CA SER A 238 27.62 -7.35 5.70
C SER A 238 27.46 -8.71 5.08
N LEU A 239 28.57 -9.39 4.83
CA LEU A 239 28.62 -10.76 4.36
C LEU A 239 28.83 -11.69 5.56
N ILE A 240 27.92 -12.65 5.76
CA ILE A 240 27.96 -13.60 6.86
C ILE A 240 27.83 -14.99 6.28
N TYR A 241 28.89 -15.78 6.35
CA TYR A 241 28.85 -17.19 6.10
C TYR A 241 28.65 -17.95 7.41
N ASN A 242 27.71 -18.89 7.42
CA ASN A 242 27.45 -19.76 8.55
C ASN A 242 27.38 -21.23 8.10
N ASP A 243 28.14 -22.07 8.79
CA ASP A 243 28.07 -23.53 8.78
C ASP A 243 27.97 -24.01 10.23
N THR A 244 26.78 -24.47 10.62
CA THR A 244 26.53 -24.90 12.01
C THR A 244 27.35 -26.11 12.44
N GLN A 245 27.76 -26.95 11.48
CA GLN A 245 28.51 -28.18 11.76
C GLN A 245 30.02 -27.94 11.71
N GLY A 246 30.46 -26.90 10.99
CA GLY A 246 31.87 -26.58 10.82
C GLY A 246 32.59 -27.64 9.98
N LEU A 247 31.92 -28.11 8.92
CA LEU A 247 32.41 -29.12 7.98
C LEU A 247 32.84 -28.46 6.67
N SER A 248 33.32 -27.23 6.73
CA SER A 248 33.71 -26.49 5.54
C SER A 248 35.09 -25.88 5.71
N GLY A 249 35.93 -26.08 4.71
CA GLY A 249 37.15 -25.32 4.50
C GLY A 249 36.88 -23.96 3.86
N ALA A 250 37.76 -23.00 4.10
CA ALA A 250 37.73 -21.70 3.44
C ALA A 250 39.13 -21.25 3.00
N ASP A 251 39.25 -20.87 1.73
CA ASP A 251 40.40 -20.13 1.21
C ASP A 251 40.02 -18.66 1.07
N ILE A 252 40.74 -17.80 1.77
CA ILE A 252 40.41 -16.37 1.88
C ILE A 252 41.58 -15.56 1.33
N TYR A 253 41.29 -14.69 0.38
CA TYR A 253 42.27 -13.86 -0.29
C TYR A 253 41.86 -12.39 -0.18
N ILE A 254 42.84 -11.54 0.06
CA ILE A 254 42.77 -10.12 -0.23
C ILE A 254 43.13 -9.97 -1.70
N VAL A 255 42.28 -9.28 -2.46
CA VAL A 255 42.45 -9.07 -3.90
C VAL A 255 42.66 -7.58 -4.15
N SER A 256 43.63 -7.23 -4.98
CA SER A 256 43.87 -5.84 -5.39
C SER A 256 44.16 -5.70 -6.89
N GLY A 257 43.95 -4.49 -7.43
CA GLY A 257 44.35 -4.10 -8.79
C GLY A 257 43.38 -4.50 -9.92
N CYS A 258 42.26 -5.15 -9.60
CA CYS A 258 41.29 -5.58 -10.61
C CYS A 258 39.83 -5.59 -10.09
N TYR A 259 38.88 -5.67 -11.00
CA TYR A 259 37.47 -5.88 -10.65
C TYR A 259 37.24 -7.34 -10.22
N ALA A 260 36.33 -7.54 -9.26
CA ALA A 260 35.85 -8.85 -8.86
C ALA A 260 34.95 -9.45 -9.94
N LEU A 261 35.56 -10.04 -10.97
CA LEU A 261 34.87 -10.74 -12.07
C LEU A 261 35.32 -12.20 -12.12
N PRO A 262 34.41 -13.17 -12.37
CA PRO A 262 34.76 -14.59 -12.42
C PRO A 262 35.91 -14.89 -13.38
N ASP A 263 35.92 -14.25 -14.56
CA ASP A 263 36.94 -14.45 -15.59
C ASP A 263 38.34 -13.96 -15.20
N LEU A 264 38.43 -12.98 -14.30
CA LEU A 264 39.71 -12.46 -13.79
C LEU A 264 40.24 -13.26 -12.60
N LEU A 265 39.35 -13.95 -11.87
CA LEU A 265 39.67 -14.67 -10.63
C LEU A 265 39.78 -16.21 -10.81
N ARG A 266 39.88 -16.73 -12.04
CA ARG A 266 39.88 -18.19 -12.29
C ARG A 266 41.11 -18.93 -11.75
N ASN A 267 42.29 -18.32 -11.80
CA ASN A 267 43.57 -18.97 -11.51
C ASN A 267 44.25 -18.37 -10.26
N VAL A 268 43.58 -18.48 -9.11
CA VAL A 268 44.09 -17.94 -7.86
C VAL A 268 45.18 -18.87 -7.28
N PRO A 269 46.35 -18.35 -6.89
CA PRO A 269 47.41 -19.17 -6.31
C PRO A 269 46.99 -19.72 -4.94
N LEU A 270 46.95 -21.04 -4.77
CA LEU A 270 46.55 -21.71 -3.54
C LEU A 270 47.77 -22.22 -2.76
N ASP A 271 47.94 -21.74 -1.53
CA ASP A 271 48.81 -22.36 -0.53
C ASP A 271 47.94 -23.16 0.45
N ALA A 272 47.94 -24.49 0.29
CA ALA A 272 47.13 -25.39 1.13
C ALA A 272 47.44 -25.28 2.63
N LYS A 273 48.62 -24.76 3.02
CA LYS A 273 48.97 -24.55 4.43
C LYS A 273 48.27 -23.34 5.05
N LYS A 274 47.71 -22.45 4.23
CA LYS A 274 47.00 -21.24 4.68
C LYS A 274 45.49 -21.40 4.62
N SER A 275 44.99 -22.51 4.09
CA SER A 275 43.57 -22.83 4.06
C SER A 275 43.02 -22.98 5.48
N PHE A 276 41.90 -22.31 5.77
CA PHE A 276 41.21 -22.48 7.03
C PHE A 276 40.39 -23.77 6.99
N LEU A 277 40.52 -24.60 8.02
CA LEU A 277 39.71 -25.81 8.20
C LEU A 277 38.62 -25.58 9.25
N ASN A 278 37.51 -26.33 9.15
CA ASN A 278 36.40 -26.30 10.12
C ASN A 278 35.82 -24.90 10.39
N VAL A 279 35.58 -24.13 9.32
CA VAL A 279 35.02 -22.78 9.42
C VAL A 279 33.53 -22.87 9.71
N LYS A 280 33.13 -22.47 10.92
CA LYS A 280 31.73 -22.40 11.36
C LYS A 280 31.09 -21.08 11.01
N LYS A 281 31.85 -20.00 11.12
CA LYS A 281 31.35 -18.64 10.87
C LYS A 281 32.44 -17.78 10.25
N LEU A 282 32.07 -17.04 9.22
CA LEU A 282 32.89 -15.97 8.65
C LEU A 282 32.03 -14.72 8.49
N GLU A 283 32.52 -13.57 8.93
CA GLU A 283 31.81 -12.29 8.88
C GLU A 283 32.72 -11.18 8.36
N ILE A 284 32.23 -10.45 7.36
CA ILE A 284 32.88 -9.27 6.78
C ILE A 284 31.85 -8.16 6.75
N THR A 285 32.09 -7.10 7.51
CA THR A 285 31.22 -5.92 7.56
C THR A 285 31.98 -4.70 7.06
N GLN A 286 31.37 -3.96 6.15
CA GLN A 286 32.01 -2.84 5.49
C GLN A 286 30.99 -1.74 5.17
N LYS A 287 31.43 -0.47 5.19
CA LYS A 287 30.56 0.72 5.01
C LYS A 287 30.61 1.34 3.62
N LEU A 288 31.61 0.98 2.81
CA LEU A 288 31.83 1.50 1.46
C LEU A 288 30.88 0.82 0.45
N PRO A 289 30.67 1.37 -0.74
CA PRO A 289 30.07 0.62 -1.82
C PRO A 289 30.99 -0.54 -2.24
N MET A 290 30.42 -1.68 -2.60
CA MET A 290 31.17 -2.84 -3.09
C MET A 290 30.48 -3.50 -4.28
N MET A 291 31.25 -3.91 -5.27
CA MET A 291 30.77 -4.60 -6.45
C MET A 291 31.44 -5.96 -6.58
N GLY A 292 30.69 -6.98 -6.98
CA GLY A 292 31.21 -8.33 -6.96
C GLY A 292 30.27 -9.37 -7.51
N PHE A 293 30.55 -10.62 -7.16
CA PHE A 293 29.70 -11.74 -7.51
C PHE A 293 29.68 -12.81 -6.41
N ILE A 294 28.62 -13.59 -6.44
CA ILE A 294 28.51 -14.86 -5.73
C ILE A 294 28.15 -15.92 -6.77
N GLN A 295 28.91 -17.01 -6.79
CA GLN A 295 28.72 -18.14 -7.69
C GLN A 295 28.88 -19.45 -6.92
N GLY A 296 28.05 -20.44 -7.22
CA GLY A 296 28.22 -21.80 -6.72
C GLY A 296 27.63 -22.79 -7.71
N GLU A 297 28.12 -24.04 -7.75
CA GLU A 297 27.65 -25.02 -8.72
C GLU A 297 26.18 -25.45 -8.50
N SER A 298 25.65 -25.26 -7.29
CA SER A 298 24.27 -25.59 -6.91
C SER A 298 23.79 -24.74 -5.73
N ALA A 299 23.95 -23.41 -5.83
CA ALA A 299 23.49 -22.51 -4.78
C ALA A 299 22.00 -22.16 -4.97
N ASP A 300 21.20 -22.29 -3.91
CA ASP A 300 19.86 -21.70 -3.88
C ASP A 300 19.97 -20.23 -3.46
N VAL A 301 19.55 -19.33 -4.33
CA VAL A 301 19.52 -17.89 -4.06
C VAL A 301 18.13 -17.50 -3.57
N MET A 302 18.05 -16.73 -2.49
CA MET A 302 16.81 -16.21 -1.91
C MET A 302 16.99 -14.73 -1.55
N PRO A 303 16.67 -13.79 -2.44
CA PRO A 303 16.56 -12.38 -2.10
C PRO A 303 15.27 -12.14 -1.31
N LYS A 304 15.38 -11.69 -0.06
CA LYS A 304 14.19 -11.23 0.67
C LYS A 304 13.80 -9.85 0.15
N ALA A 305 12.51 -9.61 -0.05
CA ALA A 305 11.99 -8.30 -0.49
C ALA A 305 12.58 -7.81 -1.83
N ALA A 306 12.76 -8.72 -2.79
CA ALA A 306 13.00 -8.33 -4.18
C ALA A 306 11.86 -7.45 -4.68
N SER A 307 12.20 -6.30 -5.29
CA SER A 307 11.24 -5.23 -5.57
C SER A 307 11.25 -4.75 -7.02
N ARG A 308 12.07 -5.35 -7.89
CA ARG A 308 12.21 -4.92 -9.27
C ARG A 308 12.58 -6.07 -10.20
N LEU A 309 12.09 -6.06 -11.42
CA LEU A 309 12.46 -6.97 -12.49
C LEU A 309 12.77 -6.11 -13.71
N SER A 310 14.05 -6.03 -14.08
CA SER A 310 14.50 -5.32 -15.27
C SER A 310 15.09 -6.32 -16.26
N LEU A 311 14.50 -6.36 -17.46
CA LEU A 311 14.98 -7.17 -18.58
C LEU A 311 15.56 -6.25 -19.64
N SER A 312 16.86 -6.35 -19.86
CA SER A 312 17.57 -5.53 -20.84
C SER A 312 18.52 -6.36 -21.69
N LYS A 313 18.95 -5.78 -22.81
CA LYS A 313 19.99 -6.35 -23.67
C LYS A 313 21.12 -5.34 -23.79
N GLN A 314 22.34 -5.81 -23.51
CA GLN A 314 23.57 -5.05 -23.69
C GLN A 314 24.48 -5.87 -24.59
N ASP A 315 24.87 -5.28 -25.73
CA ASP A 315 25.62 -5.97 -26.78
C ASP A 315 24.93 -7.28 -27.19
N ASP A 316 25.63 -8.42 -27.08
CA ASP A 316 25.13 -9.77 -27.38
C ASP A 316 24.65 -10.54 -26.14
N LYS A 317 24.51 -9.88 -24.99
CA LYS A 317 24.07 -10.50 -23.74
C LYS A 317 22.76 -9.90 -23.26
N PHE A 318 21.86 -10.77 -22.84
CA PHE A 318 20.64 -10.38 -22.16
C PHE A 318 20.88 -10.36 -20.66
N MET A 319 20.33 -9.37 -19.97
CA MET A 319 20.53 -9.12 -18.55
C MET A 319 19.18 -9.14 -17.83
N LEU A 320 19.12 -9.90 -16.74
CA LEU A 320 18.04 -9.85 -15.77
C LEU A 320 18.55 -9.25 -14.47
N ALA A 321 17.90 -8.19 -13.98
CA ALA A 321 18.32 -7.46 -12.79
C ALA A 321 17.15 -7.18 -11.85
N SER A 322 17.47 -7.03 -10.56
CA SER A 322 16.54 -6.68 -9.48
C SER A 322 17.28 -5.90 -8.39
N SER A 323 16.52 -5.42 -7.40
CA SER A 323 17.03 -4.71 -6.23
C SER A 323 16.39 -5.21 -4.94
N VAL A 324 17.17 -5.17 -3.86
CA VAL A 324 16.71 -5.33 -2.48
C VAL A 324 16.98 -4.05 -1.70
N THR A 325 16.05 -3.66 -0.83
CA THR A 325 16.15 -2.50 0.07
C THR A 325 15.93 -2.97 1.50
N ASP A 326 16.77 -2.51 2.44
CA ASP A 326 16.75 -2.86 3.87
C ASP A 326 16.54 -4.35 4.12
N SER A 327 17.31 -5.19 3.42
CA SER A 327 17.03 -6.62 3.34
C SER A 327 18.30 -7.45 3.15
N GLN A 328 18.12 -8.73 2.86
CA GLN A 328 19.18 -9.71 2.75
C GLN A 328 18.99 -10.66 1.57
N ILE A 329 20.11 -11.09 0.99
CA ILE A 329 20.16 -12.15 -0.03
C ILE A 329 20.87 -13.35 0.58
N LYS A 330 20.18 -14.49 0.64
CA LYS A 330 20.74 -15.74 1.17
C LYS A 330 21.11 -16.67 0.01
N PHE A 331 22.34 -17.16 0.01
CA PHE A 331 22.84 -18.20 -0.86
C PHE A 331 23.02 -19.46 0.00
N LYS A 332 22.14 -20.44 -0.12
CA LYS A 332 22.34 -21.75 0.51
C LYS A 332 23.20 -22.59 -0.42
N SER A 333 24.35 -23.05 0.07
CA SER A 333 25.12 -24.06 -0.64
C SER A 333 24.42 -25.40 -0.46
N ASN A 334 24.03 -26.08 -1.54
CA ASN A 334 23.62 -27.48 -1.49
C ASN A 334 24.85 -28.40 -1.41
N ASN A 335 25.73 -28.17 -0.43
CA ASN A 335 27.04 -28.82 -0.29
C ASN A 335 27.93 -28.72 -1.54
N ALA A 336 27.83 -27.60 -2.24
CA ALA A 336 28.70 -27.26 -3.37
C ALA A 336 29.67 -26.15 -3.00
N GLN A 337 30.78 -26.07 -3.74
CA GLN A 337 31.71 -24.96 -3.57
C GLN A 337 30.99 -23.62 -3.85
N LEU A 338 31.21 -22.63 -2.97
CA LEU A 338 30.79 -21.25 -3.20
C LEU A 338 32.02 -20.35 -3.39
N MET A 339 32.02 -19.57 -4.45
CA MET A 339 32.97 -18.49 -4.70
C MET A 339 32.26 -17.16 -4.48
N VAL A 340 32.82 -16.34 -3.59
CA VAL A 340 32.31 -15.00 -3.26
C VAL A 340 33.44 -14.00 -3.42
N ALA A 341 33.27 -13.00 -4.27
CA ALA A 341 34.27 -11.96 -4.44
C ALA A 341 33.65 -10.58 -4.53
N PHE A 342 34.23 -9.61 -3.84
CA PHE A 342 33.81 -8.21 -3.88
C PHE A 342 35.03 -7.30 -3.93
N ALA A 343 34.98 -6.30 -4.80
CA ALA A 343 35.87 -5.15 -4.81
C ALA A 343 35.17 -3.96 -4.13
N PHE A 344 35.86 -3.30 -3.21
CA PHE A 344 35.40 -2.08 -2.57
C PHE A 344 35.63 -0.88 -3.49
N MET A 345 34.70 0.06 -3.44
CA MET A 345 34.87 1.39 -4.02
C MET A 345 35.25 2.34 -2.88
N PRO A 346 36.53 2.70 -2.71
CA PRO A 346 36.97 3.61 -1.66
C PRO A 346 36.64 5.05 -2.04
N ILE A 347 35.35 5.35 -2.26
CA ILE A 347 34.86 6.66 -2.65
C ILE A 347 33.88 7.14 -1.58
N THR A 348 34.07 8.39 -1.15
CA THR A 348 33.19 9.11 -0.24
C THR A 348 32.61 10.33 -0.97
N THR A 349 31.70 11.06 -0.32
CA THR A 349 31.22 12.36 -0.82
C THR A 349 32.35 13.36 -1.08
N ASN A 350 33.49 13.20 -0.40
CA ASN A 350 34.61 14.14 -0.42
C ASN A 350 35.74 13.70 -1.36
N GLY A 351 35.56 12.59 -2.10
CA GLY A 351 36.57 12.04 -3.01
C GLY A 351 37.04 10.64 -2.61
N ILE A 352 38.22 10.26 -3.12
CA ILE A 352 38.81 8.92 -2.92
C ILE A 352 39.41 8.82 -1.52
N LEU A 353 39.09 7.73 -0.83
CA LEU A 353 39.66 7.37 0.46
C LEU A 353 40.97 6.60 0.24
N HIS A 354 42.09 7.23 0.54
CA HIS A 354 43.42 6.62 0.38
C HIS A 354 43.68 5.53 1.39
N ASP A 355 43.26 5.71 2.65
CA ASP A 355 43.51 4.77 3.72
C ASP A 355 42.20 4.31 4.34
N TYR A 356 41.99 3.00 4.40
CA TYR A 356 40.83 2.44 5.06
C TYR A 356 41.07 1.03 5.59
N THR A 357 40.28 0.68 6.60
CA THR A 357 40.39 -0.61 7.29
C THR A 357 39.05 -1.32 7.27
N TYR A 358 39.09 -2.63 7.09
CA TYR A 358 37.95 -3.51 7.35
C TYR A 358 38.42 -4.76 8.09
N ASP A 359 37.49 -5.44 8.76
CA ASP A 359 37.77 -6.65 9.51
C ASP A 359 37.15 -7.86 8.81
N ILE A 360 37.86 -8.99 8.86
CA ILE A 360 37.34 -10.31 8.55
C ILE A 360 37.36 -11.10 9.87
N ILE A 361 36.21 -11.60 10.30
CA ILE A 361 36.09 -12.39 11.53
C ILE A 361 35.84 -13.84 11.13
N ILE A 362 36.70 -14.77 11.58
CA ILE A 362 36.60 -16.21 11.29
C ILE A 362 36.57 -16.95 12.62
N ASN A 363 35.51 -17.71 12.91
CA ASN A 363 35.31 -18.43 14.18
C ASN A 363 35.68 -17.56 15.41
N ASP A 364 35.13 -16.33 15.45
CA ASP A 364 35.34 -15.31 16.49
C ASP A 364 36.77 -14.71 16.57
N LYS A 365 37.69 -15.14 15.71
CA LYS A 365 39.03 -14.55 15.57
C LYS A 365 39.00 -13.43 14.52
N LYS A 366 39.39 -12.23 14.92
CA LYS A 366 39.40 -11.03 14.08
C LYS A 366 40.73 -10.85 13.34
N TYR A 367 40.64 -10.66 12.03
CA TYR A 367 41.73 -10.33 11.12
C TYR A 367 41.51 -8.93 10.57
N LYS A 368 42.41 -8.00 10.90
CA LYS A 368 42.34 -6.59 10.51
C LYS A 368 43.07 -6.38 9.18
N ILE A 369 42.40 -5.79 8.19
CA ILE A 369 42.98 -5.50 6.88
C ILE A 369 43.13 -3.99 6.72
N GLU A 370 44.36 -3.50 6.69
CA GLU A 370 44.70 -2.09 6.51
C GLU A 370 45.08 -1.85 5.04
N ASN A 371 44.27 -1.06 4.33
CA ASN A 371 44.46 -0.79 2.91
C ASN A 371 45.02 0.63 2.74
N HIS A 372 46.12 0.71 2.01
CA HIS A 372 46.72 1.95 1.51
C HIS A 372 46.58 1.95 -0.02
N VAL A 373 45.65 2.76 -0.52
CA VAL A 373 45.23 2.81 -1.91
C VAL A 373 45.83 4.03 -2.60
N ALA A 374 46.75 3.74 -3.53
CA ALA A 374 47.23 4.74 -4.46
C ALA A 374 46.14 5.07 -5.51
N PRO A 375 46.01 6.35 -5.93
CA PRO A 375 45.14 6.72 -7.04
C PRO A 375 45.54 5.94 -8.30
N LEU A 376 44.56 5.65 -9.17
CA LEU A 376 44.66 4.75 -10.34
C LEU A 376 46.01 4.81 -11.06
N SER A 377 46.94 3.95 -10.63
CA SER A 377 48.26 3.79 -11.22
C SER A 377 48.20 2.61 -12.19
N ARG A 378 48.00 2.95 -13.46
CA ARG A 378 48.32 2.20 -14.69
C ARG A 378 47.85 0.73 -14.80
N LEU A 379 47.23 0.47 -15.94
CA LEU A 379 47.22 -0.84 -16.59
C LEU A 379 48.64 -1.45 -16.58
N ASP A 380 48.75 -2.78 -16.53
CA ASP A 380 50.03 -3.47 -16.62
C ASP A 380 50.80 -3.10 -17.91
N LYS A 381 52.02 -3.63 -18.08
CA LYS A 381 52.83 -3.40 -19.30
C LYS A 381 52.08 -3.72 -20.61
N ASN A 382 51.04 -4.56 -20.56
CA ASN A 382 50.21 -4.99 -21.69
C ASN A 382 48.87 -4.25 -21.78
N LYS A 383 48.69 -3.15 -21.03
CA LYS A 383 47.43 -2.39 -20.96
C LYS A 383 46.23 -3.22 -20.41
N LYS A 384 46.49 -4.23 -19.57
CA LYS A 384 45.45 -5.05 -18.91
C LYS A 384 45.43 -4.82 -17.40
N MET A 385 44.26 -5.04 -16.79
CA MET A 385 44.16 -5.11 -15.32
C MET A 385 44.78 -6.42 -14.85
N LYS A 386 45.57 -6.37 -13.78
CA LYS A 386 46.19 -7.54 -13.16
C LYS A 386 45.73 -7.64 -11.71
N CYS A 387 45.17 -8.79 -11.34
CA CYS A 387 44.82 -9.08 -9.96
C CYS A 387 46.07 -9.50 -9.18
N GLU A 388 46.28 -8.92 -8.01
CA GLU A 388 47.23 -9.38 -7.01
C GLU A 388 46.47 -10.06 -5.87
N TYR A 389 47.04 -11.15 -5.36
CA TYR A 389 46.40 -12.02 -4.37
C TYR A 389 47.28 -12.16 -3.16
N GLN A 390 46.71 -11.95 -1.98
CA GLN A 390 47.35 -12.30 -0.71
C GLN A 390 46.41 -13.19 0.08
N GLN A 391 46.77 -14.48 0.18
CA GLN A 391 46.02 -15.45 0.98
C GLN A 391 46.23 -15.18 2.47
N ILE A 392 45.12 -15.09 3.20
CA ILE A 392 45.09 -14.95 4.66
C ILE A 392 45.40 -16.31 5.29
N SER A 393 46.25 -16.32 6.31
CA SER A 393 46.51 -17.46 7.17
C SER A 393 46.18 -17.17 8.63
N ASP A 394 46.13 -18.22 9.44
CA ASP A 394 45.91 -18.17 10.88
C ASP A 394 47.11 -17.62 11.68
N LEU A 395 48.28 -17.49 11.04
CA LEU A 395 49.54 -17.05 11.65
C LEU A 395 49.58 -15.55 11.97
N THR A 396 48.84 -14.73 11.24
CA THR A 396 48.86 -13.27 11.38
C THR A 396 47.44 -12.71 11.42
N ASN A 397 47.19 -11.79 12.36
CA ASN A 397 45.87 -11.18 12.56
C ASN A 397 45.77 -9.77 11.95
N THR A 398 46.85 -9.24 11.36
CA THR A 398 46.85 -7.90 10.74
C THR A 398 47.63 -7.96 9.43
N TYR A 399 47.02 -7.37 8.38
CA TYR A 399 47.56 -7.36 7.03
C TYR A 399 47.57 -5.93 6.52
N ASN A 400 48.74 -5.46 6.07
CA ASN A 400 48.92 -4.13 5.49
C ASN A 400 49.09 -4.26 3.98
N ILE A 401 48.19 -3.62 3.22
CA ILE A 401 48.01 -3.83 1.79
C ILE A 401 48.28 -2.52 1.07
N ASN A 402 49.38 -2.46 0.33
CA ASN A 402 49.67 -1.36 -0.58
C ASN A 402 49.11 -1.71 -1.96
N ALA A 403 48.06 -1.03 -2.39
CA ALA A 403 47.32 -1.40 -3.59
C ALA A 403 47.07 -0.24 -4.54
N ASN A 404 46.81 -0.58 -5.81
CA ASN A 404 46.42 0.36 -6.85
C ASN A 404 44.89 0.38 -7.00
N TYR A 405 44.25 1.46 -6.57
CA TYR A 405 42.84 1.84 -6.75
C TYR A 405 41.74 0.90 -6.22
N LEU A 406 41.72 -0.38 -6.59
CA LEU A 406 40.72 -1.36 -6.14
C LEU A 406 41.36 -2.35 -5.19
N THR A 407 40.76 -2.50 -4.01
CA THR A 407 41.00 -3.65 -3.14
C THR A 407 39.69 -4.29 -2.75
N GLY A 408 39.76 -5.52 -2.29
CA GLY A 408 38.60 -6.35 -2.03
C GLY A 408 39.01 -7.69 -1.46
N PHE A 409 38.09 -8.63 -1.52
CA PHE A 409 38.32 -9.98 -1.04
C PHE A 409 37.74 -11.02 -1.99
N LEU A 410 38.30 -12.22 -1.91
CA LEU A 410 37.79 -13.43 -2.54
C LEU A 410 37.73 -14.53 -1.48
N LEU A 411 36.57 -15.15 -1.32
CA LEU A 411 36.32 -16.31 -0.48
C LEU A 411 35.99 -17.49 -1.38
N VAL A 412 36.68 -18.60 -1.17
CA VAL A 412 36.34 -19.90 -1.74
C VAL A 412 35.98 -20.83 -0.59
N LEU A 413 34.68 -21.11 -0.45
CA LEU A 413 34.12 -21.95 0.60
C LEU A 413 33.92 -23.35 0.04
N LYS A 414 34.51 -24.36 0.69
CA LYS A 414 34.53 -25.75 0.25
C LYS A 414 33.94 -26.63 1.37
N PRO A 415 32.71 -27.14 1.23
CA PRO A 415 32.20 -28.15 2.16
C PRO A 415 33.01 -29.44 2.01
N ASP A 416 33.33 -30.08 3.14
CA ASP A 416 34.18 -31.28 3.22
C ASP A 416 33.40 -32.59 2.94
N ASP A 417 32.06 -32.59 3.02
CA ASP A 417 31.25 -33.81 2.97
C ASP A 417 30.03 -33.74 2.02
N ILE A 418 29.64 -34.91 1.49
CA ILE A 418 28.63 -35.11 0.43
C ILE A 418 27.20 -35.24 1.01
N ILE A 419 27.04 -35.40 2.33
CA ILE A 419 25.72 -35.67 2.93
C ILE A 419 24.84 -34.41 2.94
N ASN A 420 23.77 -34.41 2.16
CA ASN A 420 22.83 -33.29 2.04
C ASN A 420 22.01 -33.12 3.34
N TYR A 421 22.43 -32.22 4.23
CA TYR A 421 21.73 -31.92 5.46
C TYR A 421 20.64 -30.87 5.27
N ASN A 422 19.58 -30.91 6.09
CA ASN A 422 18.56 -29.85 6.17
C ASN A 422 19.14 -28.46 6.55
N ASN A 423 20.35 -28.42 7.14
CA ASN A 423 21.04 -27.21 7.58
C ASN A 423 22.31 -26.96 6.75
N SER A 424 22.18 -26.91 5.43
CA SER A 424 23.31 -26.69 4.54
C SER A 424 23.97 -25.32 4.79
N PRO A 425 25.29 -25.18 4.57
CA PRO A 425 26.00 -23.92 4.74
C PRO A 425 25.35 -22.79 3.94
N SER A 426 25.37 -21.57 4.48
CA SER A 426 24.81 -20.43 3.76
C SER A 426 25.64 -19.17 3.88
N VAL A 427 25.70 -18.43 2.76
CA VAL A 427 26.25 -17.08 2.68
C VAL A 427 25.09 -16.11 2.68
N LEU A 428 25.07 -15.20 3.64
CA LEU A 428 24.06 -14.17 3.80
C LEU A 428 24.69 -12.81 3.53
N LEU A 429 24.17 -12.09 2.55
CA LEU A 429 24.48 -10.68 2.34
C LEU A 429 23.37 -9.83 2.94
N LYS A 430 23.66 -9.07 4.00
CA LYS A 430 22.77 -8.02 4.53
C LYS A 430 23.18 -6.67 3.96
N THR A 431 22.21 -5.86 3.57
CA THR A 431 22.44 -4.55 2.97
C THR A 431 21.24 -3.62 3.12
N ASP A 432 21.51 -2.33 3.26
CA ASP A 432 20.48 -1.28 3.16
C ASP A 432 19.99 -1.16 1.72
N PHE A 433 20.87 -1.36 0.73
CA PHE A 433 20.51 -1.30 -0.68
C PHE A 433 21.51 -2.05 -1.57
N ALA A 434 21.01 -2.94 -2.42
CA ALA A 434 21.83 -3.59 -3.44
C ALA A 434 21.05 -3.89 -4.72
N PHE A 435 21.73 -3.74 -5.85
CA PHE A 435 21.31 -4.32 -7.13
C PHE A 435 21.97 -5.68 -7.32
N TYR A 436 21.25 -6.59 -7.92
CA TYR A 436 21.79 -7.88 -8.32
C TYR A 436 21.31 -8.26 -9.71
N LYS A 437 22.17 -8.93 -10.47
CA LYS A 437 21.91 -9.25 -11.88
C LYS A 437 22.56 -10.55 -12.32
N LYS A 438 22.03 -11.09 -13.42
CA LYS A 438 22.64 -12.16 -14.22
C LYS A 438 22.62 -11.84 -15.69
N THR A 439 23.59 -12.41 -16.41
CA THR A 439 23.77 -12.21 -17.85
C THR A 439 23.71 -13.54 -18.60
N TYR A 440 23.05 -13.56 -19.75
CA TYR A 440 22.78 -14.75 -20.55
C TYR A 440 23.09 -14.50 -22.02
N GLN A 441 23.55 -15.55 -22.72
CA GLN A 441 23.78 -15.49 -24.18
C GLN A 441 22.47 -15.65 -24.99
N LYS A 442 21.45 -16.30 -24.41
CA LYS A 442 20.16 -16.53 -25.07
C LYS A 442 19.02 -16.06 -24.18
N LEU A 443 18.05 -15.36 -24.78
CA LEU A 443 16.88 -14.81 -24.10
C LEU A 443 16.06 -15.90 -23.39
N ASP A 444 15.95 -17.08 -23.98
CA ASP A 444 15.13 -18.17 -23.46
C ASP A 444 15.61 -18.70 -22.10
N LYS A 445 16.87 -18.47 -21.73
CA LYS A 445 17.45 -18.87 -20.44
C LYS A 445 17.14 -17.92 -19.30
N ILE A 446 16.80 -16.66 -19.59
CA ILE A 446 16.45 -15.68 -18.56
C ILE A 446 15.23 -16.11 -17.77
N TYR A 447 14.25 -16.67 -18.46
CA TYR A 447 12.96 -17.02 -17.87
C TYR A 447 13.06 -18.18 -16.87
N ASP A 448 14.12 -18.98 -16.94
CA ASP A 448 14.34 -20.10 -16.02
C ASP A 448 14.55 -19.59 -14.56
N ASP A 449 15.07 -18.36 -14.41
CA ASP A 449 15.40 -17.71 -13.14
C ASP A 449 14.30 -16.79 -12.58
N ILE A 450 13.12 -16.78 -13.20
CA ILE A 450 11.94 -16.05 -12.73
C ILE A 450 10.98 -17.04 -12.06
N SER A 451 10.56 -16.75 -10.83
CA SER A 451 9.53 -17.51 -10.13
C SER A 451 8.15 -17.04 -10.55
N ASN A 452 7.20 -17.97 -10.60
CA ASN A 452 5.79 -17.61 -10.62
C ASN A 452 5.36 -17.19 -9.21
N GLY A 453 4.38 -16.30 -9.11
CA GLY A 453 3.84 -15.96 -7.80
C GLY A 453 2.91 -14.77 -7.79
N LYS A 454 2.47 -14.42 -6.59
CA LYS A 454 1.56 -13.33 -6.28
C LYS A 454 2.29 -11.99 -6.21
N LEU A 455 1.57 -10.95 -6.62
CA LEU A 455 1.97 -9.55 -6.56
C LEU A 455 0.82 -8.74 -5.96
N SER A 456 1.15 -7.77 -5.12
CA SER A 456 0.16 -6.86 -4.52
C SER A 456 0.04 -5.54 -5.28
N SER A 457 1.13 -5.09 -5.90
CA SER A 457 1.18 -3.88 -6.71
C SER A 457 2.36 -3.94 -7.65
N LEU A 458 2.32 -3.15 -8.72
CA LEU A 458 3.45 -2.98 -9.64
C LEU A 458 3.45 -1.61 -10.31
N ARG A 459 4.62 -1.20 -10.76
CA ARG A 459 4.88 -0.09 -11.65
C ARG A 459 5.74 -0.61 -12.79
N ALA A 460 5.27 -0.51 -14.03
CA ALA A 460 5.94 -1.09 -15.18
C ALA A 460 6.06 -0.13 -16.37
N THR A 461 7.15 -0.27 -17.11
CA THR A 461 7.38 0.32 -18.44
C THR A 461 7.82 -0.76 -19.41
N GLY A 462 7.72 -0.53 -20.72
CA GLY A 462 8.13 -1.51 -21.74
C GLY A 462 7.19 -2.72 -21.85
N ILE A 463 5.88 -2.51 -21.63
CA ILE A 463 4.86 -3.56 -21.73
C ILE A 463 4.47 -3.79 -23.19
N SER A 464 4.56 -5.04 -23.64
CA SER A 464 4.30 -5.40 -25.05
C SER A 464 2.83 -5.54 -25.39
N GLN A 465 2.03 -6.07 -24.46
CA GLN A 465 0.57 -6.17 -24.60
C GLN A 465 -0.07 -5.86 -23.26
N PHE A 466 -1.16 -5.11 -23.28
CA PHE A 466 -1.92 -4.77 -22.10
C PHE A 466 -3.41 -4.86 -22.38
N SER A 467 -4.13 -5.55 -21.52
CA SER A 467 -5.56 -5.78 -21.63
C SER A 467 -6.20 -5.53 -20.27
N ILE A 468 -7.29 -4.78 -20.28
CA ILE A 468 -8.12 -4.53 -19.08
C ILE A 468 -9.52 -5.06 -19.36
N ASN A 469 -10.05 -5.91 -18.48
CA ASN A 469 -11.38 -6.52 -18.60
C ASN A 469 -11.63 -7.12 -20.00
N GLY A 470 -10.62 -7.79 -20.55
CA GLY A 470 -10.64 -8.39 -21.89
C GLY A 470 -10.50 -7.42 -23.06
N LYS A 471 -10.48 -6.10 -22.82
CA LYS A 471 -10.24 -5.10 -23.87
C LYS A 471 -8.75 -4.82 -24.01
N HIS A 472 -8.22 -5.08 -25.20
CA HIS A 472 -6.84 -4.75 -25.53
C HIS A 472 -6.61 -3.23 -25.63
N LEU A 473 -5.47 -2.78 -25.12
CA LEU A 473 -5.01 -1.40 -25.15
C LEU A 473 -3.65 -1.33 -25.82
N SER A 474 -3.55 -0.52 -26.87
CA SER A 474 -2.28 -0.19 -27.51
C SER A 474 -1.54 0.85 -26.67
N LEU A 475 -0.37 0.46 -26.16
CA LEU A 475 0.51 1.31 -25.35
C LEU A 475 1.75 1.69 -26.14
N ARG A 476 2.35 2.84 -25.81
CA ARG A 476 3.68 3.17 -26.31
C ARG A 476 4.73 2.43 -25.46
N PRO A 477 5.94 2.17 -25.97
CA PRO A 477 7.00 1.51 -25.20
C PRO A 477 7.33 2.23 -23.90
N GLU A 478 7.31 3.57 -23.91
CA GLU A 478 7.55 4.43 -22.75
C GLU A 478 6.34 4.58 -21.82
N SER A 479 5.17 4.04 -22.20
CA SER A 479 3.97 4.20 -21.39
C SER A 479 4.15 3.55 -20.03
N GLU A 480 3.84 4.33 -18.99
CA GLU A 480 3.98 3.89 -17.62
C GLU A 480 2.65 3.30 -17.11
N ILE A 481 2.70 2.06 -16.63
CA ILE A 481 1.57 1.39 -15.99
C ILE A 481 1.81 1.32 -14.50
N ILE A 482 0.86 1.82 -13.69
CA ILE A 482 0.88 1.68 -12.24
C ILE A 482 -0.35 0.91 -11.82
N ILE A 483 -0.16 -0.21 -11.12
CA ILE A 483 -1.24 -0.94 -10.46
C ILE A 483 -1.04 -0.76 -8.96
N SER A 484 -1.95 0.01 -8.36
CA SER A 484 -1.99 0.22 -6.92
C SER A 484 -3.00 -0.75 -6.32
N GLU A 485 -2.50 -1.71 -5.55
CA GLU A 485 -3.28 -2.74 -4.83
C GLU A 485 -4.06 -3.73 -5.73
N GLY A 486 -4.02 -5.00 -5.35
CA GLY A 486 -4.69 -6.06 -6.09
C GLY A 486 -4.25 -7.47 -5.71
N SER A 487 -4.93 -8.45 -6.32
CA SER A 487 -4.54 -9.85 -6.36
C SER A 487 -4.02 -10.16 -7.75
N LEU A 488 -2.75 -9.83 -7.98
CA LEU A 488 -2.06 -10.12 -9.24
C LEU A 488 -1.24 -11.40 -9.12
N TYR A 489 -1.04 -12.06 -10.25
CA TYR A 489 -0.21 -13.24 -10.37
C TYR A 489 0.69 -13.08 -11.60
N GLY A 490 2.01 -13.13 -11.38
CA GLY A 490 3.00 -13.19 -12.44
C GLY A 490 3.36 -14.64 -12.74
N LEU A 491 3.36 -15.01 -14.01
CA LEU A 491 3.85 -16.31 -14.46
C LEU A 491 4.73 -16.23 -15.69
N VAL A 492 5.67 -17.16 -15.79
CA VAL A 492 6.35 -17.49 -17.03
C VAL A 492 5.51 -18.56 -17.74
N ASN A 493 5.00 -18.25 -18.93
CA ASN A 493 4.16 -19.17 -19.69
C ASN A 493 5.01 -20.22 -20.46
N LYS A 494 4.34 -21.19 -21.09
CA LYS A 494 4.99 -22.25 -21.88
C LYS A 494 5.83 -21.72 -23.06
N SER A 495 5.49 -20.55 -23.58
CA SER A 495 6.24 -19.86 -24.64
C SER A 495 7.41 -19.06 -24.11
N LYS A 496 7.78 -19.21 -22.83
CA LYS A 496 8.81 -18.45 -22.14
C LYS A 496 8.60 -16.94 -22.29
N LYS A 497 7.37 -16.48 -22.04
CA LYS A 497 7.05 -15.06 -21.89
C LYS A 497 6.48 -14.83 -20.49
N ILE A 498 6.76 -13.66 -19.95
CA ILE A 498 6.23 -13.26 -18.65
C ILE A 498 4.86 -12.65 -18.88
N LYS A 499 3.85 -13.18 -18.20
CA LYS A 499 2.47 -12.68 -18.21
C LYS A 499 2.06 -12.36 -16.78
N ILE A 500 1.57 -11.14 -16.55
CA ILE A 500 0.94 -10.76 -15.28
C ILE A 500 -0.56 -10.64 -15.52
N TYR A 501 -1.34 -11.29 -14.66
CA TYR A 501 -2.79 -11.24 -14.73
C TYR A 501 -3.40 -11.28 -13.33
N GLY A 502 -4.66 -10.93 -13.23
CA GLY A 502 -5.39 -10.96 -11.96
C GLY A 502 -6.28 -9.75 -11.82
N THR A 503 -6.59 -9.40 -10.58
CA THR A 503 -7.52 -8.31 -10.28
C THR A 503 -6.82 -7.17 -9.58
N ALA A 504 -7.01 -5.94 -10.05
CA ALA A 504 -6.50 -4.72 -9.44
C ALA A 504 -7.62 -3.85 -8.88
N ASP A 505 -7.30 -3.13 -7.82
CA ASP A 505 -8.19 -2.11 -7.26
C ASP A 505 -8.06 -0.80 -8.04
N LEU A 506 -6.82 -0.41 -8.41
CA LEU A 506 -6.54 0.79 -9.22
C LEU A 506 -5.48 0.54 -10.29
N VAL A 507 -5.71 1.10 -11.48
CA VAL A 507 -4.81 1.02 -12.63
C VAL A 507 -4.62 2.41 -13.22
N PHE A 508 -3.38 2.80 -13.45
CA PHE A 508 -2.99 4.03 -14.13
C PHE A 508 -2.17 3.68 -15.37
N VAL A 509 -2.42 4.41 -16.44
CA VAL A 509 -1.59 4.41 -17.65
C VAL A 509 -1.24 5.86 -17.96
N ASP A 510 0.04 6.21 -18.01
CA ASP A 510 0.52 7.58 -18.27
C ASP A 510 -0.17 8.63 -17.38
N ASN A 511 -0.26 8.32 -16.08
CA ASN A 511 -0.97 9.09 -15.04
C ASN A 511 -2.50 9.19 -15.20
N LYS A 512 -3.09 8.53 -16.20
CA LYS A 512 -4.56 8.47 -16.36
C LYS A 512 -5.08 7.23 -15.66
N ILE A 513 -6.05 7.40 -14.77
CA ILE A 513 -6.78 6.26 -14.18
C ILE A 513 -7.50 5.52 -15.30
N MET A 514 -7.09 4.27 -15.52
CA MET A 514 -7.72 3.37 -16.48
C MET A 514 -8.67 2.45 -15.75
N ASN A 515 -9.92 2.88 -15.64
CA ASN A 515 -10.99 2.04 -15.11
C ASN A 515 -11.94 1.65 -16.24
N LEU A 516 -11.63 0.59 -16.98
CA LEU A 516 -12.52 0.08 -18.03
C LEU A 516 -13.60 -0.83 -17.43
N ARG A 517 -14.29 -0.36 -16.40
CA ARG A 517 -15.41 -1.09 -15.80
C ARG A 517 -16.71 -0.81 -16.50
N LYS A 518 -17.43 -1.90 -16.80
CA LYS A 518 -18.88 -1.97 -16.72
C LYS A 518 -19.27 -1.45 -15.34
N ILE A 519 -20.01 -0.37 -15.35
CA ILE A 519 -20.56 0.23 -14.16
C ILE A 519 -21.43 -0.84 -13.47
N THR A 520 -21.57 -0.81 -12.14
CA THR A 520 -22.21 -1.86 -11.32
C THR A 520 -23.43 -2.51 -11.96
N TYR A 521 -23.76 -3.75 -11.56
CA TYR A 521 -24.93 -4.49 -12.05
C TYR A 521 -26.20 -3.63 -12.19
N LEU A 522 -26.40 -2.67 -11.29
CA LEU A 522 -27.45 -1.66 -11.38
C LEU A 522 -27.27 -0.78 -12.62
N GLN A 523 -26.15 -0.07 -12.78
CA GLN A 523 -25.94 0.84 -13.90
C GLN A 523 -25.77 0.14 -15.25
N SER A 524 -25.19 -1.07 -15.31
CA SER A 524 -25.23 -1.88 -16.54
C SER A 524 -26.64 -2.34 -16.90
N LYS A 525 -27.49 -2.64 -15.90
CA LYS A 525 -28.92 -2.89 -16.16
C LYS A 525 -29.67 -1.62 -16.53
N LEU A 526 -29.31 -0.47 -15.95
CA LEU A 526 -29.91 0.84 -16.26
C LEU A 526 -29.54 1.29 -17.70
N GLU A 527 -28.33 0.99 -18.17
CA GLU A 527 -27.92 1.19 -19.58
C GLU A 527 -28.73 0.31 -20.55
N ILE A 528 -29.03 -0.95 -20.19
CA ILE A 528 -29.93 -1.81 -20.98
C ILE A 528 -31.33 -1.18 -21.09
N PHE A 529 -31.77 -0.41 -20.08
CA PHE A 529 -33.03 0.31 -20.09
C PHE A 529 -32.95 1.73 -20.67
N GLY A 530 -31.82 2.12 -21.29
CA GLY A 530 -31.69 3.38 -22.05
C GLY A 530 -32.03 4.64 -21.26
N SER A 531 -32.01 4.60 -19.93
CA SER A 531 -32.49 5.67 -19.06
C SER A 531 -31.38 6.08 -18.11
N SER A 532 -31.09 7.37 -18.07
CA SER A 532 -30.07 7.92 -17.17
C SER A 532 -30.48 7.66 -15.72
N ILE A 533 -29.51 7.52 -14.81
CA ILE A 533 -29.76 7.48 -13.35
C ILE A 533 -30.71 8.58 -12.90
N MET A 534 -30.65 9.74 -13.56
CA MET A 534 -31.56 10.85 -13.32
C MET A 534 -33.00 10.54 -13.71
N ASP A 535 -33.28 9.76 -14.75
CA ASP A 535 -34.65 9.45 -15.16
C ASP A 535 -35.29 8.41 -14.24
N ILE A 536 -34.57 7.38 -13.81
CA ILE A 536 -35.14 6.35 -12.91
C ILE A 536 -35.29 6.86 -11.47
N LEU A 537 -34.35 7.68 -10.98
CA LEU A 537 -34.55 8.39 -9.72
C LEU A 537 -35.65 9.46 -9.84
N LYS A 538 -35.76 10.18 -10.97
CA LYS A 538 -36.91 11.07 -11.24
C LYS A 538 -38.23 10.31 -11.27
N TYR A 539 -38.28 9.10 -11.81
CA TYR A 539 -39.51 8.33 -11.92
C TYR A 539 -39.92 7.67 -10.59
N ILE A 540 -38.99 7.06 -9.87
CA ILE A 540 -39.28 6.35 -8.62
C ILE A 540 -39.41 7.32 -7.43
N PHE A 541 -38.52 8.31 -7.32
CA PHE A 541 -38.55 9.30 -6.23
C PHE A 541 -39.27 10.60 -6.61
N GLY A 542 -39.14 11.06 -7.86
CA GLY A 542 -39.54 12.42 -8.26
C GLY A 542 -41.03 12.66 -8.50
N LEU A 543 -41.86 11.64 -8.70
CA LEU A 543 -43.31 11.85 -8.90
C LEU A 543 -44.18 11.19 -7.83
N GLY A 544 -43.96 9.92 -7.51
CA GLY A 544 -44.74 9.22 -6.48
C GLY A 544 -44.41 9.71 -5.08
N LEU A 545 -43.12 9.69 -4.72
CA LEU A 545 -42.63 10.19 -3.44
C LEU A 545 -42.76 11.70 -3.34
N LEU A 546 -42.49 12.46 -4.40
CA LEU A 546 -42.68 13.92 -4.37
C LEU A 546 -44.15 14.31 -4.26
N ALA A 547 -45.10 13.60 -4.92
CA ALA A 547 -46.53 13.86 -4.73
C ALA A 547 -47.03 13.42 -3.35
N ILE A 548 -46.53 12.31 -2.81
CA ILE A 548 -46.82 11.88 -1.43
C ILE A 548 -46.19 12.86 -0.46
N SER A 549 -44.95 13.26 -0.63
CA SER A 549 -44.25 14.26 0.18
C SER A 549 -44.95 15.59 0.09
N ILE A 550 -45.32 16.10 -1.08
CA ILE A 550 -46.10 17.34 -1.21
C ILE A 550 -47.48 17.16 -0.57
N LYS A 551 -48.22 16.07 -0.80
CA LYS A 551 -49.52 15.85 -0.14
C LYS A 551 -49.37 15.69 1.36
N PHE A 552 -48.31 15.06 1.84
CA PHE A 552 -48.03 14.82 3.25
C PHE A 552 -47.58 16.11 3.91
N ILE A 553 -46.64 16.85 3.32
CA ILE A 553 -46.21 18.21 3.70
C ILE A 553 -47.42 19.14 3.72
N HIS A 554 -48.24 19.13 2.67
CA HIS A 554 -49.43 19.97 2.59
C HIS A 554 -50.47 19.55 3.64
N SER A 555 -50.75 18.26 3.82
CA SER A 555 -51.66 17.74 4.86
C SER A 555 -51.13 18.01 6.27
N TYR A 556 -49.83 17.85 6.47
CA TYR A 556 -49.09 18.10 7.71
C TYR A 556 -49.09 19.59 8.05
N PHE A 557 -48.95 20.48 7.08
CA PHE A 557 -49.01 21.93 7.31
C PHE A 557 -50.43 22.51 7.26
N LYS A 558 -51.43 21.77 6.76
CA LYS A 558 -52.83 22.23 6.69
C LYS A 558 -53.49 22.34 8.07
N ASN A 559 -53.08 21.49 9.02
CA ASN A 559 -53.52 21.56 10.41
C ASN A 559 -52.35 22.05 11.29
N ASP A 560 -52.24 23.37 11.49
CA ASP A 560 -51.27 23.92 12.46
C ASP A 560 -51.80 23.69 13.88
N VAL A 561 -51.40 22.57 14.47
CA VAL A 561 -51.71 22.18 15.85
C VAL A 561 -50.45 22.35 16.68
N ASN A 562 -50.59 22.84 17.91
CA ASN A 562 -49.48 22.88 18.86
C ASN A 562 -49.13 21.44 19.28
N GLU A 563 -47.97 20.94 18.85
CA GLU A 563 -47.50 19.57 19.11
C GLU A 563 -46.30 19.52 20.05
N ASN A 564 -46.11 20.54 20.88
CA ASN A 564 -45.03 20.51 21.86
C ASN A 564 -45.24 19.31 22.81
N LEU A 565 -44.28 18.37 22.85
CA LEU A 565 -44.35 17.18 23.72
C LEU A 565 -44.48 17.51 25.21
N PHE A 566 -44.04 18.69 25.63
CA PHE A 566 -44.00 19.12 27.03
C PHE A 566 -45.14 20.06 27.41
N LEU A 567 -45.93 20.52 26.45
CA LEU A 567 -47.25 21.12 26.70
C LEU A 567 -48.30 20.00 26.77
#